data_AF-A0A538D2I8-F1
#
_entry.id   AF-A0A538D2I8-F1
#
_cell.length_a   1.000
_cell.length_b   1.000
_cell.length_c   1.000
_cell.angle_alpha   90.00
_cell.angle_beta   90.00
_cell.angle_gamma   90.00
#
_symmetry.space_group_name_H-M   'P 1'
#
loop_
_entity.id
_entity.type
_entity.pdbx_description
1 polymer ?
#
loop_
_entity_poly.entity_id
_entity_poly.type
_entity_poly.pdbx_seq_one_letter_code
_entity_poly.pdbx_strand_id
1 'polypeptide(L)'
;LEAERRVRDAGAVPATVGVLDGRVQLGLAAGELERFAAAGESARKAGPRDLAVCVAKGVLGATTVGGTLAACSAAGIRFLGTGGIGGVHRGFAERPDVSADLGELARARVLVVSSGVKSLLDVPATLEALEALGVPVLGWQAETLPLFYSAEGGPPVPATVATASEAAAIARAHWSLGRTGLLLAHPPAESLDVEALIETALAQASSERVTGQDVTPFVLSRIHRDTAGESVRINKRLIADNAALAAEVAVAYAAR
;
A
#
# COMPACT_ATOMS: atom_id res chain seq x y z
N LEU A 1 11.02 -11.13 3.03
CA LEU A 1 12.43 -11.49 2.72
C LEU A 1 13.11 -10.51 1.76
N GLU A 2 12.83 -10.48 0.45
CA GLU A 2 13.54 -9.56 -0.46
C GLU A 2 13.38 -8.08 -0.08
N ALA A 3 12.14 -7.63 0.17
CA ALA A 3 11.88 -6.28 0.65
C ALA A 3 12.63 -5.97 1.97
N GLU A 4 12.69 -6.94 2.90
CA GLU A 4 13.41 -6.76 4.17
C GLU A 4 14.92 -6.63 3.97
N ARG A 5 15.49 -7.37 3.01
CA ARG A 5 16.89 -7.23 2.62
C ARG A 5 17.15 -5.83 2.07
N ARG A 6 16.31 -5.35 1.15
CA ARG A 6 16.43 -3.99 0.57
C ARG A 6 16.36 -2.90 1.63
N VAL A 7 15.50 -3.05 2.64
CA VAL A 7 15.42 -2.14 3.79
C VAL A 7 16.71 -2.13 4.61
N ARG A 8 17.30 -3.32 4.87
CA ARG A 8 18.58 -3.43 5.58
C ARG A 8 19.74 -2.83 4.79
N ASP A 9 19.79 -3.09 3.48
CA ASP A 9 20.81 -2.55 2.57
C ASP A 9 20.78 -1.02 2.55
N ALA A 10 19.60 -0.41 2.66
CA ALA A 10 19.41 1.03 2.79
C ALA A 10 19.73 1.60 4.19
N GLY A 11 20.08 0.76 5.17
CA GLY A 11 20.48 1.17 6.51
C GLY A 11 19.35 1.28 7.54
N ALA A 12 18.16 0.75 7.25
CA ALA A 12 17.02 0.74 8.18
C ALA A 12 16.71 -0.67 8.72
N VAL A 13 15.85 -0.74 9.73
CA VAL A 13 15.38 -2.01 10.32
C VAL A 13 14.00 -2.35 9.75
N PRO A 14 13.83 -3.49 9.05
CA PRO A 14 12.53 -3.91 8.56
C PRO A 14 11.63 -4.42 9.70
N ALA A 15 10.34 -4.09 9.60
CA ALA A 15 9.30 -4.59 10.50
C ALA A 15 8.08 -5.03 9.68
N THR A 16 8.09 -6.26 9.16
CA THR A 16 6.87 -6.83 8.54
C THR A 16 5.79 -6.99 9.61
N VAL A 17 4.55 -6.63 9.29
CA VAL A 17 3.43 -6.59 10.24
C VAL A 17 2.44 -7.72 9.94
N GLY A 18 1.90 -8.34 11.00
CA GLY A 18 0.87 -9.36 10.90
C GLY A 18 0.17 -9.59 12.24
N VAL A 19 -0.96 -10.30 12.22
CA VAL A 19 -1.61 -10.78 13.44
C VAL A 19 -1.37 -12.28 13.57
N LEU A 20 -0.82 -12.72 14.69
CA LEU A 20 -0.60 -14.12 15.02
C LEU A 20 -0.58 -14.30 16.54
N ASP A 21 -1.01 -15.47 17.00
CA ASP A 21 -0.97 -15.87 18.41
C ASP A 21 -1.61 -14.84 19.37
N GLY A 22 -2.70 -14.22 18.89
CA GLY A 22 -3.47 -13.23 19.63
C GLY A 22 -2.78 -11.87 19.79
N ARG A 23 -1.84 -11.53 18.91
CA ARG A 23 -1.10 -10.26 18.97
C ARG A 23 -0.91 -9.65 17.59
N VAL A 24 -0.95 -8.31 17.53
CA VAL A 24 -0.43 -7.56 16.38
C VAL A 24 1.09 -7.50 16.54
N GLN A 25 1.81 -8.19 15.66
CA GLN A 25 3.26 -8.31 15.68
C GLN A 25 3.85 -7.34 14.66
N LEU A 26 4.85 -6.56 15.08
CA LEU A 26 5.65 -5.70 14.22
C LEU A 26 7.09 -6.24 14.19
N GLY A 27 7.51 -6.72 13.02
CA GLY A 27 8.71 -7.55 12.88
C GLY A 27 8.36 -9.02 13.05
N LEU A 28 8.05 -9.66 11.92
CA LEU A 28 7.86 -11.11 11.84
C LEU A 28 9.21 -11.81 11.63
N ALA A 29 9.44 -12.88 12.37
CA ALA A 29 10.56 -13.79 12.15
C ALA A 29 10.34 -14.65 10.88
N ALA A 30 11.42 -15.26 10.37
CA ALA A 30 11.34 -16.11 9.17
C ALA A 30 10.30 -17.25 9.32
N GLY A 31 10.29 -17.95 10.46
CA GLY A 31 9.30 -19.01 10.72
C GLY A 31 7.86 -18.49 10.85
N GLU A 32 7.66 -17.23 11.25
CA GLU A 32 6.33 -16.62 11.29
C GLU A 32 5.86 -16.25 9.87
N LEU A 33 6.76 -15.74 9.02
CA LEU A 33 6.49 -15.53 7.59
C LEU A 33 6.13 -16.84 6.88
N GLU A 34 6.81 -17.95 7.22
CA GLU A 34 6.49 -19.29 6.69
C GLU A 34 5.08 -19.73 7.08
N ARG A 35 4.60 -19.42 8.30
CA ARG A 35 3.21 -19.70 8.71
C ARG A 35 2.21 -18.96 7.82
N PHE A 36 2.46 -17.69 7.50
CA PHE A 36 1.61 -16.94 6.57
C PHE A 36 1.67 -17.50 5.15
N ALA A 37 2.85 -17.89 4.67
CA ALA A 37 3.03 -18.51 3.36
C ALA A 37 2.28 -19.85 3.25
N ALA A 38 2.35 -20.69 4.29
CA ALA A 38 1.65 -21.96 4.37
C ALA A 38 0.13 -21.78 4.48
N ALA A 39 -0.33 -20.75 5.21
CA ALA A 39 -1.75 -20.45 5.33
C ALA A 39 -2.36 -19.94 4.01
N GLY A 40 -1.60 -19.17 3.22
CA GLY A 40 -2.09 -18.59 1.97
C GLY A 40 -3.40 -17.84 2.15
N GLU A 41 -4.43 -18.20 1.39
CA GLU A 41 -5.76 -17.58 1.43
C GLU A 41 -6.54 -17.88 2.73
N SER A 42 -6.12 -18.86 3.52
CA SER A 42 -6.76 -19.14 4.83
C SER A 42 -6.37 -18.13 5.91
N ALA A 43 -5.28 -17.38 5.72
CA ALA A 43 -4.97 -16.24 6.58
C ALA A 43 -5.99 -15.13 6.33
N ARG A 44 -6.63 -14.65 7.40
CA ARG A 44 -7.67 -13.62 7.28
C ARG A 44 -7.05 -12.32 6.77
N LYS A 45 -7.59 -11.75 5.70
CA LYS A 45 -7.27 -10.37 5.31
C LYS A 45 -7.72 -9.42 6.44
N ALA A 46 -6.77 -8.70 7.03
CA ALA A 46 -6.99 -7.92 8.24
C ALA A 46 -6.82 -6.42 7.99
N GLY A 47 -7.93 -5.71 7.75
CA GLY A 47 -7.97 -4.24 7.80
C GLY A 47 -8.05 -3.71 9.24
N PRO A 48 -8.14 -2.39 9.44
CA PRO A 48 -8.19 -1.78 10.78
C PRO A 48 -9.28 -2.37 11.69
N ARG A 49 -10.49 -2.58 11.13
CA ARG A 49 -11.63 -3.16 11.86
C ARG A 49 -11.47 -4.65 12.20
N ASP A 50 -10.59 -5.35 11.47
CA ASP A 50 -10.41 -6.79 11.60
C ASP A 50 -9.31 -7.15 12.61
N LEU A 51 -8.39 -6.21 12.92
CA LEU A 51 -7.25 -6.46 13.81
C LEU A 51 -7.70 -6.99 15.18
N ALA A 52 -8.65 -6.32 15.83
CA ALA A 52 -9.16 -6.72 17.15
C ALA A 52 -9.83 -8.11 17.11
N VAL A 53 -10.52 -8.42 16.00
CA VAL A 53 -11.15 -9.74 15.82
C VAL A 53 -10.10 -10.83 15.66
N CYS A 54 -9.05 -10.57 14.88
CA CYS A 54 -7.96 -11.53 14.68
C CYS A 54 -7.21 -11.81 15.99
N VAL A 55 -6.94 -10.74 16.76
CA VAL A 55 -6.33 -10.81 18.09
C VAL A 55 -7.19 -11.62 19.05
N ALA A 56 -8.48 -11.26 19.21
CA ALA A 56 -9.36 -11.92 20.16
C ALA A 56 -9.60 -13.40 19.84
N LYS A 57 -9.59 -13.77 18.55
CA LYS A 57 -9.76 -15.16 18.10
C LYS A 57 -8.45 -15.94 17.98
N GLY A 58 -7.29 -15.29 18.13
CA GLY A 58 -5.99 -15.92 17.93
C GLY A 58 -5.74 -16.45 16.51
N VAL A 59 -6.42 -15.89 15.50
CA VAL A 59 -6.28 -16.34 14.10
C VAL A 59 -5.20 -15.55 13.37
N LEU A 60 -4.58 -16.17 12.36
CA LEU A 60 -3.64 -15.48 11.48
C LEU A 60 -4.37 -14.37 10.70
N GLY A 61 -3.85 -13.15 10.80
CA GLY A 61 -4.34 -11.97 10.10
C GLY A 61 -3.27 -11.35 9.23
N ALA A 62 -3.39 -11.47 7.91
CA ALA A 62 -2.53 -10.80 6.94
C ALA A 62 -2.99 -9.35 6.80
N THR A 63 -2.22 -8.40 7.33
CA THR A 63 -2.65 -7.00 7.42
C THR A 63 -2.71 -6.33 6.06
N THR A 64 -3.78 -5.55 5.82
CA THR A 64 -3.82 -4.64 4.66
C THR A 64 -2.92 -3.43 4.89
N VAL A 65 -2.84 -2.50 3.93
CA VAL A 65 -2.17 -1.21 4.16
C VAL A 65 -2.82 -0.49 5.34
N GLY A 66 -4.14 -0.36 5.39
CA GLY A 66 -4.86 0.23 6.52
C GLY A 66 -4.60 -0.50 7.84
N GLY A 67 -4.65 -1.84 7.86
CA GLY A 67 -4.34 -2.61 9.07
C GLY A 67 -2.90 -2.37 9.56
N THR A 68 -1.97 -2.25 8.61
CA THR A 68 -0.56 -1.95 8.89
C THR A 68 -0.38 -0.51 9.38
N LEU A 69 -1.09 0.46 8.81
CA LEU A 69 -1.09 1.86 9.25
C LEU A 69 -1.59 2.02 10.69
N ALA A 70 -2.67 1.32 11.04
CA ALA A 70 -3.19 1.30 12.41
C ALA A 70 -2.14 0.74 13.39
N ALA A 71 -1.45 -0.35 13.03
CA ALA A 71 -0.36 -0.92 13.82
C ALA A 71 0.85 0.03 13.94
N CYS A 72 1.28 0.64 12.82
CA CYS A 72 2.37 1.62 12.79
C CYS A 72 2.07 2.83 13.68
N SER A 73 0.84 3.34 13.63
CA SER A 73 0.39 4.46 14.46
C SER A 73 0.51 4.13 15.96
N ALA A 74 0.09 2.93 16.37
CA ALA A 74 0.20 2.47 17.75
C ALA A 74 1.66 2.25 18.20
N ALA A 75 2.55 1.85 17.30
CA ALA A 75 3.96 1.57 17.58
C ALA A 75 4.90 2.77 17.37
N GLY A 76 4.42 3.87 16.80
CA GLY A 76 5.25 5.04 16.46
C GLY A 76 6.18 4.83 15.25
N ILE A 77 5.90 3.84 14.39
CA ILE A 77 6.62 3.64 13.12
C ILE A 77 6.10 4.65 12.10
N ARG A 78 7.00 5.36 11.42
CA ARG A 78 6.64 6.51 10.56
C ARG A 78 6.84 6.30 9.06
N PHE A 79 7.35 5.15 8.64
CA PHE A 79 7.67 4.87 7.24
C PHE A 79 7.18 3.49 6.86
N LEU A 80 6.48 3.40 5.72
CA LEU A 80 5.90 2.17 5.21
C LEU A 80 6.15 2.07 3.71
N GLY A 81 6.78 0.97 3.27
CA GLY A 81 6.82 0.59 1.85
C GLY A 81 5.76 -0.46 1.55
N THR A 82 4.98 -0.27 0.49
CA THR A 82 3.96 -1.23 0.03
C THR A 82 3.87 -1.22 -1.49
N GLY A 83 3.09 -2.14 -2.06
CA GLY A 83 2.91 -2.18 -3.51
C GLY A 83 2.09 -0.99 -4.01
N GLY A 84 0.81 -0.96 -3.63
CA GLY A 84 -0.12 0.10 -3.99
C GLY A 84 -1.14 0.27 -2.87
N ILE A 85 -1.54 1.49 -2.56
CA ILE A 85 -2.59 1.73 -1.57
C ILE A 85 -3.96 1.31 -2.14
N GLY A 86 -4.92 1.04 -1.26
CA GLY A 86 -6.32 1.06 -1.62
C GLY A 86 -6.82 2.49 -1.81
N GLY A 87 -8.07 2.64 -2.22
CA GLY A 87 -8.65 3.93 -2.58
C GLY A 87 -10.15 3.83 -2.85
N VAL A 88 -10.65 4.75 -3.66
CA VAL A 88 -12.03 4.76 -4.14
C VAL A 88 -12.16 3.69 -5.24
N HIS A 89 -13.16 2.82 -5.15
CA HIS A 89 -13.41 1.82 -6.18
C HIS A 89 -14.16 2.43 -7.37
N ARG A 90 -13.94 1.86 -8.57
CA ARG A 90 -14.71 2.23 -9.77
C ARG A 90 -16.21 1.95 -9.56
N GLY A 91 -17.07 2.86 -10.04
CA GLY A 91 -18.51 2.79 -9.79
C GLY A 91 -18.95 3.29 -8.40
N PHE A 92 -18.17 4.20 -7.81
CA PHE A 92 -18.44 4.78 -6.48
C PHE A 92 -19.84 5.41 -6.37
N ALA A 93 -20.33 6.06 -7.44
CA ALA A 93 -21.63 6.73 -7.45
C ALA A 93 -22.79 5.75 -7.24
N GLU A 94 -22.67 4.52 -7.75
CA GLU A 94 -23.66 3.46 -7.60
C GLU A 94 -23.44 2.65 -6.32
N ARG A 95 -22.18 2.43 -5.96
CA ARG A 95 -21.77 1.66 -4.78
C ARG A 95 -20.59 2.36 -4.10
N PRO A 96 -20.79 3.02 -2.95
CA PRO A 96 -19.76 3.84 -2.31
C PRO A 96 -18.71 2.99 -1.57
N ASP A 97 -17.98 2.16 -2.31
CA ASP A 97 -16.91 1.30 -1.80
C ASP A 97 -15.59 2.06 -1.79
N VAL A 98 -15.08 2.31 -0.58
CA VAL A 98 -13.87 3.09 -0.33
C VAL A 98 -13.00 2.34 0.66
N SER A 99 -11.72 2.18 0.31
CA SER A 99 -10.76 1.53 1.18
C SER A 99 -10.58 2.29 2.50
N ALA A 100 -10.52 1.54 3.60
CA ALA A 100 -10.15 2.06 4.91
C ALA A 100 -8.74 2.67 4.93
N ASP A 101 -7.88 2.35 3.96
CA ASP A 101 -6.54 2.91 3.81
C ASP A 101 -6.56 4.45 3.79
N LEU A 102 -7.54 5.08 3.13
CA LEU A 102 -7.65 6.54 3.06
C LEU A 102 -7.91 7.16 4.44
N GLY A 103 -8.85 6.56 5.19
CA GLY A 103 -9.16 7.00 6.54
C GLY A 103 -7.97 6.81 7.50
N GLU A 104 -7.21 5.72 7.34
CA GLU A 104 -6.00 5.48 8.14
C GLU A 104 -4.86 6.44 7.77
N LEU A 105 -4.66 6.76 6.49
CA LEU A 105 -3.70 7.79 6.06
C LEU A 105 -4.02 9.15 6.71
N ALA A 106 -5.30 9.50 6.83
CA ALA A 106 -5.71 10.74 7.50
C ALA A 106 -5.43 10.74 9.03
N ARG A 107 -5.07 9.60 9.64
CA ARG A 107 -4.91 9.47 11.10
C ARG A 107 -3.51 8.99 11.53
N ALA A 108 -2.82 8.22 10.70
CA ALA A 108 -1.51 7.65 11.01
C ALA A 108 -0.40 8.62 10.58
N ARG A 109 0.50 8.97 11.50
CA ARG A 109 1.70 9.78 11.20
C ARG A 109 2.74 8.92 10.47
N VAL A 110 2.44 8.56 9.23
CA VAL A 110 3.23 7.64 8.40
C VAL A 110 3.38 8.21 6.99
N LEU A 111 4.60 8.22 6.47
CA LEU A 111 4.85 8.38 5.04
C LEU A 111 4.81 7.00 4.39
N VAL A 112 3.85 6.82 3.48
CA VAL A 112 3.67 5.59 2.72
C VAL A 112 4.31 5.76 1.35
N VAL A 113 5.26 4.88 1.03
CA VAL A 113 5.82 4.74 -0.31
C VAL A 113 5.07 3.64 -1.03
N SER A 114 4.48 3.94 -2.18
CA SER A 114 3.81 2.97 -3.03
C SER A 114 3.91 3.35 -4.49
N SER A 115 3.62 2.41 -5.39
CA SER A 115 3.46 2.68 -6.82
C SER A 115 2.08 3.24 -7.12
N GLY A 116 1.67 4.24 -6.34
CA GLY A 116 0.36 4.87 -6.41
C GLY A 116 -0.74 4.01 -5.82
N VAL A 117 -1.91 4.05 -6.46
CA VAL A 117 -3.14 3.37 -6.08
C VAL A 117 -3.26 2.09 -6.92
N LYS A 118 -3.75 0.98 -6.34
CA LYS A 118 -3.93 -0.28 -7.10
C LYS A 118 -4.75 -0.02 -8.38
N SER A 119 -4.30 -0.56 -9.50
CA SER A 119 -4.83 -0.27 -10.84
C SER A 119 -6.32 -0.56 -11.05
N LEU A 120 -6.92 -1.46 -10.26
CA LEU A 120 -8.36 -1.76 -10.31
C LEU A 120 -9.28 -0.66 -9.75
N LEU A 121 -8.70 0.38 -9.15
CA LEU A 121 -9.42 1.43 -8.44
C LEU A 121 -9.68 2.65 -9.34
N ASP A 122 -10.50 3.56 -8.86
CA ASP A 122 -10.69 4.87 -9.48
C ASP A 122 -9.59 5.81 -8.99
N VAL A 123 -8.56 5.96 -9.81
CA VAL A 123 -7.36 6.73 -9.45
C VAL A 123 -7.65 8.22 -9.32
N PRO A 124 -8.33 8.88 -10.28
CA PRO A 124 -8.77 10.27 -10.11
C PRO A 124 -9.60 10.50 -8.84
N ALA A 125 -10.63 9.69 -8.60
CA ALA A 125 -11.47 9.85 -7.40
C ALA A 125 -10.69 9.60 -6.10
N THR A 126 -9.68 8.72 -6.13
CA THR A 126 -8.80 8.50 -4.97
C THR A 126 -7.94 9.73 -4.69
N LEU A 127 -7.42 10.41 -5.72
CA LEU A 127 -6.64 11.63 -5.57
C LEU A 127 -7.48 12.76 -4.95
N GLU A 128 -8.71 12.95 -5.45
CA GLU A 128 -9.69 13.90 -4.88
C GLU A 128 -10.01 13.59 -3.40
N ALA A 129 -10.18 12.31 -3.06
CA ALA A 129 -10.41 11.90 -1.69
C ALA A 129 -9.21 12.17 -0.77
N LEU A 130 -7.98 11.96 -1.25
CA LEU A 130 -6.76 12.27 -0.50
C LEU A 130 -6.60 13.78 -0.29
N GLU A 131 -6.91 14.59 -1.30
CA GLU A 131 -6.96 16.05 -1.18
C GLU A 131 -7.96 16.47 -0.09
N ALA A 132 -9.19 15.97 -0.14
CA ALA A 132 -10.24 16.28 0.83
C ALA A 132 -9.85 15.87 2.27
N LEU A 133 -9.06 14.81 2.42
CA LEU A 133 -8.53 14.34 3.71
C LEU A 133 -7.27 15.10 4.15
N GLY A 134 -6.72 15.99 3.32
CA GLY A 134 -5.50 16.74 3.60
C GLY A 134 -4.24 15.87 3.59
N VAL A 135 -4.25 14.74 2.88
CA VAL A 135 -3.12 13.82 2.73
C VAL A 135 -2.33 14.23 1.47
N PRO A 136 -1.12 14.79 1.60
CA PRO A 136 -0.32 15.18 0.45
C PRO A 136 0.11 13.96 -0.35
N VAL A 137 0.03 14.10 -1.68
CA VAL A 137 0.53 13.13 -2.66
C VAL A 137 1.75 13.71 -3.34
N LEU A 138 2.88 13.03 -3.23
CA LEU A 138 4.18 13.45 -3.73
C LEU A 138 4.64 12.48 -4.81
N GLY A 139 5.01 12.97 -5.98
CA GLY A 139 5.62 12.13 -7.02
C GLY A 139 7.13 12.01 -6.82
N TRP A 140 7.65 10.79 -6.72
CA TRP A 140 9.09 10.54 -6.71
C TRP A 140 9.63 10.66 -8.13
N GLN A 141 10.30 11.78 -8.42
CA GLN A 141 10.91 12.07 -9.72
C GLN A 141 9.94 11.91 -10.91
N ALA A 142 8.64 12.11 -10.66
CA ALA A 142 7.57 11.93 -11.63
C ALA A 142 6.47 12.97 -11.41
N GLU A 143 5.95 13.50 -12.51
CA GLU A 143 4.92 14.56 -12.52
C GLU A 143 3.49 14.03 -12.50
N THR A 144 3.32 12.73 -12.76
CA THR A 144 2.02 12.05 -12.72
C THR A 144 2.02 10.92 -11.72
N LEU A 145 0.83 10.57 -11.23
CA LEU A 145 0.66 9.45 -10.33
C LEU A 145 0.79 8.13 -11.13
N PRO A 146 1.67 7.20 -10.73
CA PRO A 146 1.75 5.88 -11.35
C PRO A 146 0.47 5.07 -11.08
N LEU A 147 0.09 4.25 -12.05
CA LEU A 147 -1.11 3.41 -12.03
C LEU A 147 -0.80 1.98 -11.57
N PHE A 148 0.02 1.84 -10.52
CA PHE A 148 0.50 0.57 -9.98
C PHE A 148 1.39 -0.24 -10.93
N TYR A 149 0.84 -0.80 -12.00
CA TYR A 149 1.62 -1.51 -13.02
C TYR A 149 2.21 -0.61 -14.10
N SER A 150 1.71 0.61 -14.25
CA SER A 150 2.23 1.59 -15.24
C SER A 150 2.88 2.77 -14.53
N ALA A 151 4.06 3.16 -15.02
CA ALA A 151 4.81 4.31 -14.51
C ALA A 151 4.13 5.65 -14.80
N GLU A 152 3.33 5.70 -15.88
CA GLU A 152 2.69 6.90 -16.40
C GLU A 152 1.18 6.67 -16.62
N GLY A 153 0.47 7.74 -16.97
CA GLY A 153 -0.94 7.70 -17.38
C GLY A 153 -1.94 8.08 -16.29
N GLY A 154 -1.49 8.33 -15.06
CA GLY A 154 -2.34 8.85 -14.01
C GLY A 154 -2.45 10.38 -14.00
N PRO A 155 -3.26 10.93 -13.09
CA PRO A 155 -3.42 12.38 -12.90
C PRO A 155 -2.10 13.03 -12.45
N PRO A 156 -1.90 14.33 -12.71
CA PRO A 156 -0.75 15.06 -12.21
C PRO A 156 -0.69 15.03 -10.68
N VAL A 157 0.51 14.86 -10.12
CA VAL A 157 0.71 15.02 -8.67
C VAL A 157 0.83 16.51 -8.32
N PRO A 158 0.37 16.93 -7.13
CA PRO A 158 0.45 18.33 -6.72
C PRO A 158 1.88 18.80 -6.42
N ALA A 159 2.81 17.88 -6.16
CA ALA A 159 4.23 18.20 -5.97
C ALA A 159 5.11 17.00 -6.33
N THR A 160 6.31 17.28 -6.85
CA THR A 160 7.34 16.30 -7.16
C THR A 160 8.50 16.41 -6.15
N VAL A 161 9.22 15.31 -5.96
CA VAL A 161 10.33 15.18 -5.01
C VAL A 161 11.49 14.48 -5.68
N ALA A 162 12.69 15.04 -5.56
CA ALA A 162 13.87 14.53 -6.24
C ALA A 162 14.73 13.62 -5.36
N THR A 163 14.70 13.79 -4.03
CA THR A 163 15.59 13.09 -3.11
C THR A 163 14.91 12.63 -1.82
N ALA A 164 15.47 11.61 -1.17
CA ALA A 164 14.95 11.08 0.09
C ALA A 164 15.01 12.11 1.22
N SER A 165 16.01 12.99 1.19
CA SER A 165 16.16 14.11 2.14
C SER A 165 15.05 15.15 1.99
N GLU A 166 14.62 15.40 0.76
CA GLU A 166 13.51 16.32 0.47
C GLU A 166 12.18 15.72 0.92
N ALA A 167 11.91 14.45 0.62
CA ALA A 167 10.73 13.73 1.12
C ALA A 167 10.68 13.74 2.66
N ALA A 168 11.81 13.49 3.32
CA ALA A 168 11.92 13.53 4.78
C ALA A 168 11.70 14.96 5.34
N ALA A 169 12.15 16.00 4.65
CA ALA A 169 11.93 17.39 5.03
C ALA A 169 10.45 17.78 4.94
N ILE A 170 9.77 17.39 3.85
CA ILE A 170 8.33 17.60 3.68
C ILE A 170 7.55 16.85 4.76
N ALA A 171 7.89 15.59 5.05
CA ALA A 171 7.27 14.82 6.12
C ALA A 171 7.40 15.51 7.48
N ARG A 172 8.60 16.00 7.83
CA ARG A 172 8.82 16.79 9.07
C ARG A 172 7.94 18.03 9.13
N ALA A 173 7.94 18.83 8.06
CA ALA A 173 7.15 20.05 7.99
C ALA A 173 5.65 19.75 8.14
N HIS A 174 5.15 18.75 7.42
CA HIS A 174 3.76 18.31 7.49
C HIS A 174 3.36 17.87 8.91
N TRP A 175 4.19 17.04 9.56
CA TRP A 175 3.95 16.56 10.92
C TRP A 175 4.05 17.66 11.98
N SER A 176 4.89 18.69 11.76
CA SER A 176 5.00 19.86 12.65
C SER A 176 3.74 20.72 12.65
N LEU A 177 2.94 20.68 11.58
CA LEU A 177 1.65 21.37 11.46
C LEU A 177 0.49 20.58 12.11
N GLY A 178 0.80 19.53 12.87
CA GLY A 178 -0.19 18.65 13.50
C GLY A 178 -0.90 17.72 12.52
N ARG A 179 -0.37 17.54 11.31
CA ARG A 179 -0.92 16.65 10.28
C ARG A 179 -0.30 15.24 10.34
N THR A 180 -0.87 14.32 9.56
CA THR A 180 -0.66 12.87 9.68
C THR A 180 -0.04 12.29 8.42
N GLY A 181 -0.74 11.45 7.66
CA GLY A 181 -0.14 10.61 6.62
C GLY A 181 0.32 11.40 5.39
N LEU A 182 1.29 10.83 4.67
CA LEU A 182 1.73 11.29 3.36
C LEU A 182 1.80 10.11 2.39
N LEU A 183 1.53 10.34 1.11
CA LEU A 183 1.79 9.38 0.05
C LEU A 183 2.99 9.85 -0.79
N LEU A 184 4.03 9.02 -0.88
CA LEU A 184 5.11 9.18 -1.84
C LEU A 184 4.93 8.13 -2.95
N ALA A 185 4.49 8.60 -4.11
CA ALA A 185 4.20 7.79 -5.26
C ALA A 185 5.48 7.52 -6.06
N HIS A 186 5.87 6.25 -6.13
CA HIS A 186 7.11 5.79 -6.76
C HIS A 186 6.79 4.94 -8.01
N PRO A 187 7.07 5.46 -9.23
CA PRO A 187 6.79 4.72 -10.45
C PRO A 187 7.50 3.36 -10.48
N PRO A 188 6.84 2.28 -10.93
CA PRO A 188 7.52 1.01 -11.15
C PRO A 188 8.61 1.14 -12.23
N ALA A 189 9.71 0.42 -12.06
CA ALA A 189 10.81 0.40 -13.04
C ALA A 189 10.42 -0.24 -14.38
N GLU A 190 9.41 -1.11 -14.37
CA GLU A 190 8.87 -1.79 -15.54
C GLU A 190 7.37 -1.57 -15.59
N SER A 191 6.86 -1.19 -16.76
CA SER A 191 5.43 -0.97 -16.97
C SER A 191 4.77 -2.18 -17.64
N LEU A 192 3.54 -2.48 -17.23
CA LEU A 192 2.69 -3.49 -17.84
C LEU A 192 1.28 -2.95 -18.01
N ASP A 193 0.82 -2.83 -19.25
CA ASP A 193 -0.56 -2.46 -19.54
C ASP A 193 -1.48 -3.65 -19.25
N VAL A 194 -2.36 -3.45 -18.27
CA VAL A 194 -3.35 -4.43 -17.81
C VAL A 194 -4.76 -3.86 -17.82
N GLU A 195 -5.00 -2.69 -18.41
CA GLU A 195 -6.27 -1.97 -18.28
C GLU A 195 -7.45 -2.79 -18.85
N ALA A 196 -7.27 -3.36 -20.05
CA ALA A 196 -8.28 -4.24 -20.65
C ALA A 196 -8.56 -5.51 -19.81
N LEU A 197 -7.54 -6.03 -19.12
CA LEU A 197 -7.67 -7.20 -18.24
C LEU A 197 -8.42 -6.82 -16.95
N ILE A 198 -8.17 -5.62 -16.41
CA ILE A 198 -8.88 -5.06 -15.25
C ILE A 198 -10.36 -4.90 -15.56
N GLU A 199 -10.70 -4.25 -16.68
CA GLU A 199 -12.09 -4.06 -17.09
C GLU A 199 -12.83 -5.39 -17.23
N THR A 200 -12.20 -6.37 -17.88
CA THR A 200 -12.74 -7.72 -18.01
C THR A 200 -12.97 -8.38 -16.64
N ALA A 201 -11.99 -8.28 -15.74
CA ALA A 201 -12.06 -8.87 -14.42
C ALA A 201 -13.09 -8.18 -13.51
N LEU A 202 -13.26 -6.86 -13.60
CA LEU A 202 -14.27 -6.10 -12.86
C LEU A 202 -15.69 -6.43 -13.34
N ALA A 203 -15.90 -6.52 -14.66
CA ALA A 203 -17.17 -6.95 -15.22
C ALA A 203 -17.54 -8.36 -14.74
N GLN A 204 -16.57 -9.26 -14.66
CA GLN A 204 -16.77 -10.61 -14.13
C GLN A 204 -17.06 -10.61 -12.63
N ALA A 205 -16.34 -9.82 -11.82
CA ALA A 205 -16.60 -9.70 -10.39
C ALA A 205 -18.05 -9.24 -10.14
N SER A 206 -18.53 -8.29 -10.94
CA SER A 206 -19.90 -7.79 -10.89
C SER A 206 -20.93 -8.86 -11.23
N SER A 207 -20.72 -9.64 -12.31
CA SER A 207 -21.64 -10.71 -12.71
C SER A 207 -21.70 -11.86 -11.68
N GLU A 208 -20.58 -12.13 -11.02
CA GLU A 208 -20.47 -13.12 -9.92
C GLU A 208 -20.89 -12.55 -8.55
N ARG A 209 -21.27 -11.27 -8.47
CA ARG A 209 -21.67 -10.57 -7.23
C ARG A 209 -20.60 -10.57 -6.15
N VAL A 210 -19.32 -10.56 -6.54
CA VAL A 210 -18.19 -10.36 -5.62
C VAL A 210 -18.23 -8.93 -5.11
N THR A 211 -18.19 -8.73 -3.79
CA THR A 211 -18.35 -7.40 -3.17
C THR A 211 -17.41 -7.19 -2.00
N GLY A 212 -17.18 -5.92 -1.66
CA GLY A 212 -16.36 -5.51 -0.52
C GLY A 212 -14.92 -6.01 -0.59
N GLN A 213 -14.40 -6.53 0.52
CA GLN A 213 -12.98 -6.87 0.66
C GLN A 213 -12.49 -7.99 -0.28
N ASP A 214 -13.41 -8.72 -0.91
CA ASP A 214 -13.15 -9.85 -1.80
C ASP A 214 -12.94 -9.43 -3.26
N VAL A 215 -13.31 -8.18 -3.63
CA VAL A 215 -13.15 -7.65 -5.00
C VAL A 215 -11.67 -7.58 -5.40
N THR A 216 -10.81 -7.01 -4.55
CA THR A 216 -9.39 -6.85 -4.88
C THR A 216 -8.66 -8.19 -5.07
N PRO A 217 -8.77 -9.19 -4.17
CA PRO A 217 -8.18 -10.51 -4.40
C PRO A 217 -8.72 -11.18 -5.68
N PHE A 218 -10.02 -11.09 -5.94
CA PHE A 218 -10.64 -11.64 -7.14
C PHE A 218 -10.01 -11.06 -8.41
N VAL A 219 -10.00 -9.73 -8.55
CA VAL A 219 -9.49 -9.05 -9.75
C VAL A 219 -7.99 -9.32 -9.95
N LEU A 220 -7.19 -9.22 -8.88
CA LEU A 220 -5.76 -9.47 -8.97
C LEU A 220 -5.45 -10.91 -9.37
N SER A 221 -6.13 -11.92 -8.79
CA SER A 221 -5.91 -13.32 -9.18
C SER A 221 -6.17 -13.58 -10.67
N ARG A 222 -7.16 -12.89 -11.25
CA ARG A 222 -7.47 -12.90 -12.69
C ARG A 222 -6.30 -12.36 -13.51
N ILE A 223 -5.83 -11.16 -13.17
CA ILE A 223 -4.71 -10.50 -13.85
C ILE A 223 -3.44 -11.36 -13.78
N HIS A 224 -3.14 -11.95 -12.62
CA HIS A 224 -1.97 -12.82 -12.46
C HIS A 224 -1.99 -14.03 -13.40
N ARG A 225 -3.16 -14.66 -13.55
CA ARG A 225 -3.33 -15.79 -14.48
C ARG A 225 -3.21 -15.33 -15.93
N ASP A 226 -3.86 -14.24 -16.29
CA ASP A 226 -4.00 -13.80 -17.69
C ASP A 226 -2.73 -13.10 -18.22
N THR A 227 -1.81 -12.72 -17.33
CA THR A 227 -0.47 -12.19 -17.65
C THR A 227 0.64 -13.25 -17.57
N ALA A 228 0.30 -14.54 -17.43
CA ALA A 228 1.25 -15.65 -17.31
C ALA A 228 2.33 -15.44 -16.22
N GLY A 229 1.97 -14.77 -15.12
CA GLY A 229 2.86 -14.49 -13.99
C GLY A 229 3.66 -13.18 -14.08
N GLU A 230 3.57 -12.44 -15.19
CA GLU A 230 4.36 -11.21 -15.35
C GLU A 230 3.95 -10.11 -14.37
N SER A 231 2.64 -9.95 -14.14
CA SER A 231 2.14 -9.04 -13.10
C SER A 231 2.63 -9.43 -11.69
N VAL A 232 2.80 -10.73 -11.38
CA VAL A 232 3.36 -11.17 -10.09
C VAL A 232 4.81 -10.71 -9.95
N ARG A 233 5.61 -10.87 -11.03
CA ARG A 233 7.02 -10.49 -11.06
C ARG A 233 7.18 -8.99 -10.84
N ILE A 234 6.43 -8.18 -11.59
CA ILE A 234 6.44 -6.72 -11.47
C ILE A 234 5.97 -6.28 -10.08
N ASN A 235 4.88 -6.87 -9.56
CA ASN A 235 4.37 -6.56 -8.22
C ASN A 235 5.39 -6.87 -7.11
N LYS A 236 6.09 -8.01 -7.19
CA LYS A 236 7.18 -8.33 -6.24
C LYS A 236 8.30 -7.30 -6.31
N ARG A 237 8.69 -6.90 -7.53
CA ARG A 237 9.77 -5.94 -7.74
C ARG A 237 9.41 -4.55 -7.20
N LEU A 238 8.23 -4.02 -7.54
CA LEU A 238 7.80 -2.72 -7.06
C LEU A 238 7.64 -2.69 -5.53
N ILE A 239 7.19 -3.79 -4.88
CA ILE A 239 7.13 -3.85 -3.41
C ILE A 239 8.53 -3.70 -2.80
N ALA A 240 9.51 -4.40 -3.37
CA ALA A 240 10.90 -4.36 -2.90
C ALA A 240 11.54 -2.98 -3.13
N ASP A 241 11.24 -2.34 -4.25
CA ASP A 241 11.75 -1.00 -4.58
C ASP A 241 11.11 0.08 -3.71
N ASN A 242 9.79 0.00 -3.47
CA ASN A 242 9.09 0.90 -2.55
C ASN A 242 9.56 0.75 -1.11
N ALA A 243 9.86 -0.48 -0.67
CA ALA A 243 10.44 -0.72 0.65
C ALA A 243 11.85 -0.13 0.80
N ALA A 244 12.67 -0.23 -0.25
CA ALA A 244 13.99 0.40 -0.30
C ALA A 244 13.88 1.92 -0.16
N LEU A 245 13.04 2.56 -0.98
CA LEU A 245 12.86 4.01 -0.95
C LEU A 245 12.27 4.48 0.40
N ALA A 246 11.31 3.74 0.98
CA ALA A 246 10.82 4.05 2.32
C ALA A 246 11.93 4.03 3.38
N ALA A 247 12.86 3.07 3.27
CA ALA A 247 14.02 2.99 4.16
C ALA A 247 15.01 4.14 3.95
N GLU A 248 15.29 4.52 2.71
CA GLU A 248 16.15 5.68 2.39
C GLU A 248 15.58 6.98 2.98
N VAL A 249 14.27 7.20 2.85
CA VAL A 249 13.57 8.35 3.46
C VAL A 249 13.62 8.27 4.98
N ALA A 250 13.46 7.08 5.58
CA ALA A 250 13.56 6.89 7.02
C ALA A 250 14.95 7.22 7.57
N VAL A 251 16.01 6.79 6.89
CA VAL A 251 17.41 7.10 7.25
C VAL A 251 17.68 8.61 7.11
N ALA A 252 17.25 9.23 6.01
CA ALA A 252 17.38 10.67 5.81
C ALA A 252 16.55 11.48 6.84
N TYR A 253 15.45 10.91 7.34
CA TYR A 253 14.68 11.50 8.42
C TYR A 253 15.43 11.44 9.75
N ALA A 254 16.05 10.30 10.08
CA ALA A 254 16.72 10.05 11.35
C ALA A 254 18.09 10.76 11.49
N ALA A 255 18.75 11.08 10.38
CA ALA A 255 20.05 11.76 10.38
C ALA A 255 20.01 13.25 10.80
N ARG A 256 18.84 13.78 11.21
CA ARG A 256 18.64 15.17 11.63
C ARG A 256 17.83 15.27 12.91
#